data_AF-A0A7K2PTB3-F1
#
_entry.id   AF-A0A7K2PTB3-F1
#
_cell.length_a   1.000
_cell.length_b   1.000
_cell.length_c   1.000
_cell.angle_alpha   90.00
_cell.angle_beta   90.00
_cell.angle_gamma   90.00
#
_symmetry.space_group_name_H-M   'P 1'
#
loop_
_entity.id
_entity.type
_entity.pdbx_description
1 polymer ?
#
loop_
_entity_poly.entity_id
_entity_poly.type
_entity_poly.pdbx_seq_one_letter_code
_entity_poly.pdbx_strand_id
1 'polypeptide(L)'
;MVMFLFLVIALAVVVAAVTLAVVGGGESDGPLPDVAPERLQDPLPLHRPLNRADIEGLRFPLTARGYRMADVDDALSRLGAELAERDARIADLESALAGAQAAAHVALHKPEHGQEEQQ
;
A
#
# COMPACT_ATOMS: atom_id res chain seq x y z
N MET A 1 -58.57 -11.27 5.24
CA MET A 1 -57.86 -10.23 6.02
C MET A 1 -56.72 -10.82 6.86
N VAL A 2 -56.99 -11.81 7.71
CA VAL A 2 -55.97 -12.43 8.59
C VAL A 2 -54.81 -13.07 7.80
N MET A 3 -55.10 -13.79 6.72
CA MET A 3 -54.07 -14.44 5.87
C MET A 3 -53.13 -13.42 5.18
N PHE A 4 -53.64 -12.24 4.84
CA PHE A 4 -52.83 -11.15 4.29
C PHE A 4 -51.91 -10.55 5.34
N LEU A 5 -52.40 -10.35 6.57
CA LEU A 5 -51.56 -9.93 7.69
C LEU A 5 -50.45 -10.93 7.99
N PHE A 6 -50.74 -12.23 7.94
CA PHE A 6 -49.72 -13.28 8.07
C PHE A 6 -48.63 -13.17 7.00
N LEU A 7 -49.02 -12.94 5.74
CA LEU A 7 -48.06 -12.78 4.65
C LEU A 7 -47.20 -11.52 4.82
N VAL A 8 -47.78 -10.41 5.26
CA VAL A 8 -47.04 -9.16 5.54
C VAL A 8 -46.09 -9.33 6.73
N ILE A 9 -46.52 -10.01 7.80
CA ILE A 9 -45.67 -10.29 8.96
C ILE A 9 -44.53 -11.24 8.56
N ALA A 10 -44.82 -12.31 7.81
CA ALA A 10 -43.80 -13.22 7.31
C ALA A 10 -42.77 -12.50 6.44
N LEU A 11 -43.22 -11.63 5.53
CA LEU A 11 -42.34 -10.80 4.71
C LEU A 11 -41.50 -9.86 5.57
N ALA A 12 -42.10 -9.18 6.56
CA ALA A 12 -41.38 -8.29 7.46
C ALA A 12 -40.30 -9.03 8.26
N VAL A 13 -40.60 -10.24 8.74
CA VAL A 13 -39.63 -11.10 9.44
C VAL A 13 -38.49 -11.52 8.52
N VAL A 14 -38.79 -11.93 7.28
CA VAL A 14 -37.76 -12.30 6.30
C VAL A 14 -36.87 -11.11 5.97
N VAL A 15 -37.46 -9.94 5.70
CA VAL A 15 -36.70 -8.71 5.43
C VAL A 15 -35.84 -8.33 6.63
N ALA A 16 -36.40 -8.35 7.85
CA ALA A 16 -35.67 -8.05 9.07
C ALA A 16 -34.52 -9.04 9.33
N ALA A 17 -34.72 -10.34 9.06
CA ALA A 17 -33.68 -11.34 9.21
C ALA A 17 -32.54 -11.15 8.18
N VAL A 18 -32.89 -10.86 6.93
CA VAL A 18 -31.90 -10.59 5.87
C VAL A 18 -31.13 -9.31 6.15
N THR A 19 -31.81 -8.24 6.56
CA THR A 19 -31.13 -6.99 6.92
C THR A 19 -30.23 -7.18 8.14
N LEU A 20 -30.66 -7.92 9.16
CA LEU A 20 -29.82 -8.23 10.32
C LEU A 20 -28.65 -9.14 9.96
N ALA A 21 -28.78 -10.06 9.00
CA ALA A 21 -27.65 -10.86 8.53
C ALA A 21 -26.62 -10.04 7.73
N VAL A 22 -27.09 -9.10 6.91
CA VAL A 22 -26.23 -8.22 6.11
C VAL A 22 -25.57 -7.13 6.97
N VAL A 23 -26.29 -6.58 7.93
CA VAL A 23 -25.82 -5.48 8.80
C VAL A 23 -25.13 -6.00 10.07
N GLY A 24 -25.63 -7.09 10.65
CA GLY A 24 -25.17 -7.70 11.90
C GLY A 24 -23.98 -8.64 11.75
N GLY A 25 -23.48 -8.89 10.53
CA GLY A 25 -22.20 -9.57 10.30
C GLY A 25 -20.95 -8.84 10.86
N GLY A 26 -21.12 -7.71 11.54
CA GLY A 26 -20.06 -6.93 12.19
C GLY A 26 -20.15 -6.82 13.71
N GLU A 27 -21.20 -7.32 14.37
CA GLU A 27 -21.29 -7.30 15.84
C GLU A 27 -21.00 -8.69 16.41
N SER A 28 -19.72 -8.85 16.74
CA SER A 28 -19.01 -9.87 17.50
C SER A 28 -19.78 -10.50 18.67
N ASP A 29 -20.65 -11.50 18.44
CA ASP A 29 -21.05 -12.47 19.49
C ASP A 29 -21.72 -13.74 18.92
N GLY A 30 -21.07 -14.37 17.93
CA GLY A 30 -21.51 -15.67 17.37
C GLY A 30 -20.34 -16.66 17.29
N PRO A 31 -20.57 -17.97 17.47
CA PRO A 31 -19.52 -18.99 17.53
C PRO A 31 -18.99 -19.38 16.14
N LEU A 32 -19.00 -18.45 15.19
CA LEU A 32 -18.44 -18.72 13.87
C LEU A 32 -16.91 -18.65 13.94
N PRO A 33 -16.21 -19.60 13.31
CA PRO A 33 -14.75 -19.61 13.30
C PRO A 33 -14.24 -18.32 12.68
N ASP A 34 -13.23 -17.75 13.34
CA ASP A 34 -12.46 -16.58 12.94
C ASP A 34 -12.20 -16.65 11.42
N VAL A 35 -12.98 -15.89 10.65
CA VAL A 35 -12.81 -15.81 9.20
C VAL A 35 -11.41 -15.28 8.97
N ALA A 36 -10.55 -16.12 8.39
CA ALA A 36 -9.17 -15.74 8.16
C ALA A 36 -9.16 -14.38 7.46
N PRO A 37 -8.43 -13.37 8.01
CA PRO A 37 -8.52 -12.01 7.51
C PRO A 37 -8.26 -12.02 6.00
N GLU A 38 -9.18 -11.46 5.22
CA GLU A 38 -8.97 -11.36 3.78
C GLU A 38 -7.62 -10.70 3.55
N ARG A 39 -6.71 -11.46 2.93
CA ARG A 39 -5.37 -10.97 2.63
C ARG A 39 -5.44 -10.15 1.35
N LEU A 40 -4.48 -9.22 1.21
CA LEU A 40 -4.26 -8.53 -0.06
C LEU A 40 -4.10 -9.57 -1.19
N GLN A 41 -4.81 -9.32 -2.28
CA GLN A 41 -4.71 -10.12 -3.51
C GLN A 41 -3.29 -10.08 -4.07
N ASP A 42 -2.63 -8.92 -3.99
CA ASP A 42 -1.23 -8.75 -4.35
C ASP A 42 -0.46 -8.16 -3.16
N PRO A 43 0.26 -8.98 -2.38
CA PRO A 43 0.95 -8.53 -1.19
C PRO A 43 2.16 -7.66 -1.55
N LEU A 44 2.37 -6.62 -0.75
CA LEU A 44 3.53 -5.75 -0.89
C LEU A 44 4.85 -6.54 -0.80
N PRO A 45 5.88 -6.16 -1.58
CA PRO A 45 7.17 -6.82 -1.53
C PRO A 45 7.81 -6.70 -0.14
N LEU A 46 8.18 -7.85 0.45
CA LEU A 46 8.75 -7.93 1.80
C LEU A 46 10.28 -7.75 1.84
N HIS A 47 10.95 -7.88 0.69
CA HIS A 47 12.41 -8.01 0.60
C HIS A 47 13.09 -6.84 -0.11
N ARG A 48 12.31 -5.87 -0.60
CA ARG A 48 12.85 -4.66 -1.23
C ARG A 48 12.06 -3.43 -0.78
N PRO A 49 12.65 -2.23 -0.86
CA PRO A 49 11.92 -0.99 -0.67
C PRO A 49 10.70 -0.92 -1.59
N LEU A 50 9.63 -0.32 -1.07
CA LEU A 50 8.43 -0.02 -1.84
C LEU A 50 8.73 1.09 -2.85
N ASN A 51 8.14 0.96 -4.03
CA ASN A 51 8.13 2.02 -5.02
C ASN A 51 6.68 2.50 -5.26
N ARG A 52 6.54 3.56 -6.05
CA ARG A 52 5.21 4.10 -6.40
C ARG A 52 4.31 3.07 -7.08
N ALA A 53 4.84 2.25 -7.99
CA ALA A 53 4.06 1.26 -8.73
C ALA A 53 3.47 0.17 -7.81
N ASP A 54 4.17 -0.19 -6.74
CA ASP A 54 3.69 -1.14 -5.73
C ASP A 54 2.47 -0.57 -4.97
N ILE A 55 2.43 0.74 -4.75
CA ILE A 55 1.29 1.42 -4.10
C ILE A 55 0.11 1.54 -5.07
N GLU A 56 0.36 1.89 -6.34
CA GLU A 56 -0.67 2.00 -7.37
C GLU A 56 -1.35 0.65 -7.69
N GLY A 57 -0.61 -0.46 -7.55
CA GLY A 57 -1.13 -1.83 -7.72
C GLY A 57 -1.93 -2.36 -6.53
N LEU A 58 -1.95 -1.65 -5.39
CA LEU A 58 -2.49 -2.17 -4.13
C LEU A 58 -4.01 -2.33 -4.18
N ARG A 59 -4.52 -3.49 -3.77
CA ARG A 59 -5.96 -3.78 -3.72
C ARG A 59 -6.39 -4.26 -2.34
N PHE A 60 -7.16 -3.42 -1.66
CA PHE A 60 -7.73 -3.73 -0.36
C PHE A 60 -9.04 -4.52 -0.49
N PRO A 61 -9.22 -5.58 0.30
CA PRO A 61 -10.50 -6.26 0.45
C PRO A 61 -11.59 -5.31 1.00
N LEU A 62 -12.83 -5.55 0.60
CA LEU A 62 -14.00 -4.80 1.10
C LEU A 62 -14.50 -5.40 2.41
N THR A 63 -14.88 -4.57 3.37
CA THR A 63 -15.47 -4.98 4.65
C THR A 63 -16.71 -4.15 4.97
N ALA A 64 -17.62 -4.69 5.79
CA ALA A 64 -18.90 -4.05 6.14
C ALA A 64 -18.74 -2.70 6.86
N ARG A 65 -17.64 -2.51 7.61
CA ARG A 65 -17.19 -1.20 8.12
C ARG A 65 -15.76 -0.97 7.66
N GLY A 66 -15.55 0.04 6.81
CA GLY A 66 -14.23 0.41 6.31
C GLY A 66 -14.08 1.91 6.12
N TYR A 67 -12.84 2.34 5.90
CA TYR A 67 -12.57 3.69 5.44
C TYR A 67 -13.18 3.92 4.06
N ARG A 68 -13.50 5.17 3.74
CA ARG A 68 -13.98 5.52 2.40
C ARG A 68 -12.85 5.33 1.41
N MET A 69 -13.12 4.54 0.35
CA MET A 69 -12.10 4.25 -0.67
C MET A 69 -11.54 5.52 -1.31
N ALA A 70 -12.37 6.52 -1.59
CA ALA A 70 -11.90 7.79 -2.16
C ALA A 70 -10.87 8.50 -1.26
N ASP A 71 -11.09 8.53 0.06
CA ASP A 71 -10.18 9.20 1.00
C ASP A 71 -8.87 8.40 1.16
N VAL A 72 -8.97 7.07 1.12
CA VAL A 72 -7.79 6.17 1.15
C VAL A 72 -6.99 6.29 -0.15
N ASP A 73 -7.65 6.29 -1.30
CA ASP A 73 -7.02 6.38 -2.62
C ASP A 73 -6.32 7.74 -2.80
N ASP A 74 -6.92 8.83 -2.32
CA ASP A 74 -6.31 10.17 -2.33
C ASP A 74 -5.05 10.21 -1.46
N ALA A 75 -5.15 9.68 -0.24
CA ALA A 75 -4.00 9.58 0.67
C ALA A 75 -2.87 8.72 0.10
N LEU A 76 -3.18 7.56 -0.49
CA LEU A 76 -2.20 6.68 -1.12
C LEU A 76 -1.58 7.29 -2.37
N SER A 77 -2.36 8.02 -3.17
CA SER A 77 -1.86 8.74 -4.35
C SER A 77 -0.84 9.80 -3.94
N ARG A 78 -1.14 10.56 -2.88
CA ARG A 78 -0.22 11.56 -2.33
C ARG A 78 1.05 10.91 -1.75
N LEU A 79 0.90 9.83 -1.00
CA LEU A 79 2.05 9.09 -0.44
C LEU A 79 2.93 8.49 -1.55
N GLY A 80 2.34 7.91 -2.59
CA GLY A 80 3.07 7.42 -3.76
C GLY A 80 3.80 8.53 -4.51
N ALA A 81 3.26 9.75 -4.47
CA ALA A 81 3.93 10.91 -5.03
C ALA A 81 5.16 11.33 -4.24
N GLU A 82 5.03 11.47 -2.93
CA GLU A 82 6.13 11.80 -2.01
C GLU A 82 7.22 10.72 -2.00
N LEU A 83 6.83 9.44 -2.10
CA LEU A 83 7.78 8.33 -2.19
C LEU A 83 8.65 8.43 -3.46
N ALA A 84 8.03 8.68 -4.61
CA ALA A 84 8.76 8.84 -5.87
C ALA A 84 9.73 10.03 -5.84
N GLU A 85 9.35 11.15 -5.21
CA GLU A 85 10.24 12.30 -5.02
C GLU A 85 11.43 11.96 -4.13
N ARG A 86 11.19 11.23 -3.02
CA ARG A 86 12.25 10.77 -2.12
C ARG A 86 13.21 9.81 -2.81
N ASP A 87 12.69 8.86 -3.58
CA ASP A 87 13.52 7.89 -4.31
C ASP A 87 14.39 8.57 -5.37
N ALA A 88 13.84 9.55 -6.10
CA ALA A 88 14.62 10.35 -7.04
C ALA A 88 15.74 11.12 -6.32
N ARG A 89 15.43 11.75 -5.19
CA ARG A 89 16.43 12.47 -4.40
C ARG A 89 17.52 11.56 -3.84
N ILE A 90 17.18 10.34 -3.44
CA ILE A 90 18.16 9.35 -2.99
C ILE A 90 19.07 8.95 -4.16
N ALA A 91 18.52 8.66 -5.33
CA ALA A 91 19.29 8.29 -6.51
C ALA A 91 20.27 9.40 -6.94
N ASP A 92 19.86 10.67 -6.85
CA ASP A 92 20.73 11.82 -7.13
C ASP A 92 21.90 11.90 -6.13
N LEU A 93 21.62 11.72 -4.83
CA LEU A 93 22.63 11.76 -3.79
C LEU A 93 23.62 10.59 -3.90
N GLU A 94 23.13 9.39 -4.19
CA GLU A 94 23.96 8.21 -4.43
C GLU A 94 24.87 8.39 -5.65
N SER A 95 24.34 8.98 -6.72
CA SER A 95 25.10 9.29 -7.94
C SER A 95 26.19 10.33 -7.66
N ALA A 96 25.88 11.37 -6.89
CA ALA A 96 26.85 12.38 -6.50
C ALA A 96 27.97 11.79 -5.61
N LEU A 97 27.62 10.91 -4.67
CA LEU A 97 28.58 10.22 -3.82
C LEU A 97 29.50 9.31 -4.63
N ALA A 98 28.94 8.52 -5.55
CA ALA A 98 29.71 7.64 -6.43
C ALA A 98 30.68 8.45 -7.32
N GLY A 99 30.22 9.58 -7.86
CA GLY A 99 31.07 10.49 -8.63
C GLY A 99 32.23 11.07 -7.82
N ALA A 100 31.96 11.49 -6.58
CA ALA A 100 33.00 12.00 -5.68
C ALA A 100 34.04 10.93 -5.31
N GLN A 101 33.60 9.71 -5.04
CA GLN A 101 34.49 8.57 -4.76
C GLN A 101 35.37 8.22 -5.97
N ALA A 102 34.80 8.23 -7.18
CA ALA A 102 35.57 8.00 -8.40
C ALA A 102 36.64 9.08 -8.62
N ALA A 103 36.30 10.36 -8.42
CA ALA A 103 37.26 11.46 -8.55
C ALA A 103 38.41 11.35 -7.53
N ALA A 104 38.10 10.98 -6.28
CA ALA A 104 39.10 10.75 -5.24
C ALA A 104 40.05 9.59 -5.60
N HIS A 105 39.51 8.48 -6.12
CA HIS A 105 40.31 7.34 -6.55
C HIS A 105 41.26 7.69 -7.71
N VAL A 106 40.79 8.48 -8.69
CA VAL A 106 41.63 8.96 -9.80
C VAL A 106 42.74 9.88 -9.31
N ALA A 107 42.45 10.79 -8.37
CA ALA A 107 43.46 11.67 -7.79
C ALA A 107 44.57 10.89 -7.06
N LEU A 108 44.22 9.80 -6.36
CA LEU A 108 45.17 8.94 -5.65
C LEU A 108 46.07 8.14 -6.62
N HIS A 109 45.57 7.80 -7.81
CA HIS A 109 46.31 6.98 -8.78
C HIS A 109 47.08 7.82 -9.83
N LYS A 110 47.05 9.15 -9.78
CA LYS A 110 47.90 9.97 -10.66
C LYS A 110 49.38 9.74 -10.26
N PRO A 111 50.20 9.06 -11.10
CA PRO A 111 51.60 8.88 -10.78
C PRO A 111 52.31 10.22 -11.00
N GLU A 112 53.23 10.55 -10.09
CA GLU A 112 54.19 11.64 -10.19
C GLU A 112 55.17 11.38 -11.37
N HIS A 113 54.69 11.44 -12.61
CA HIS A 113 55.53 11.39 -13.80
C HIS A 113 55.54 12.79 -14.44
N GLY A 114 56.52 13.60 -14.06
CA GLY A 114 56.71 14.93 -14.65
C GLY A 114 57.80 15.80 -14.02
N GLN A 115 58.78 15.23 -13.34
CA GLN A 115 59.94 15.97 -12.83
C GLN A 115 61.25 15.33 -13.31
N GLU A 116 61.48 15.31 -14.62
CA GLU A 116 62.78 14.98 -15.21
C GLU A 116 62.69 15.34 -16.70
N GLU A 117 62.98 16.59 -17.07
CA GLU A 117 63.51 17.01 -18.39
C GLU A 117 63.38 18.54 -18.56
N GLN A 118 64.29 19.27 -17.92
CA GLN A 118 64.89 20.48 -18.48
C GLN A 118 66.11 20.85 -17.63
N GLN A 119 67.22 20.16 -17.95
CA GLN A 119 68.57 20.68 -17.78
C GLN A 119 69.04 21.23 -19.13
#